data_AF-A0A964LQ78-F1
#
_entry.id   AF-A0A964LQ78-F1
#
_cell.length_a   1.000
_cell.length_b   1.000
_cell.length_c   1.000
_cell.angle_alpha   90.00
_cell.angle_beta   90.00
_cell.angle_gamma   90.00
#
_symmetry.space_group_name_H-M   'P 1'
#
loop_
_entity.id
_entity.type
_entity.pdbx_description
1 polymer ?
#
loop_
_entity_poly.entity_id
_entity_poly.type
_entity_poly.pdbx_seq_one_letter_code
_entity_poly.pdbx_strand_id
1 'polypeptide(L)'
;MLKLSRLRCALLCLFCAFTSLSRAATDVRISGIWSYQYSGSSVVLSAGKITNFASGGNSGTLRLELWAFDTPYNGGAQPGYRLPTYQMSTLNGGSSLTNVSSGSVAGTYPPNGS
;
A
#
# COMPACT_ATOMS: atom_id res chain seq x y z
N MET A 1 15.84 -47.13 34.55
CA MET A 1 16.40 -45.81 34.85
C MET A 1 16.66 -45.08 33.53
N LEU A 2 15.64 -44.44 32.93
CA LEU A 2 15.73 -43.84 31.59
C LEU A 2 15.35 -42.35 31.61
N LYS A 3 16.36 -41.52 31.36
CA LYS A 3 16.36 -40.26 30.58
C LYS A 3 15.32 -39.18 30.92
N LEU A 4 15.61 -38.36 31.94
CA LEU A 4 14.89 -37.09 32.22
C LEU A 4 15.62 -35.81 31.72
N SER A 5 16.68 -35.95 30.91
CA SER A 5 17.52 -34.82 30.48
C SER A 5 17.22 -34.29 29.06
N ARG A 6 16.52 -35.06 28.21
CA ARG A 6 16.23 -34.65 26.82
C ARG A 6 14.93 -33.87 26.63
N LEU A 7 14.14 -33.68 27.70
CA LEU A 7 12.81 -33.08 27.64
C LEU A 7 12.82 -31.54 27.75
N ARG A 8 13.97 -30.93 28.09
CA ARG A 8 14.09 -29.47 28.25
C ARG A 8 14.37 -28.71 26.96
N CYS A 9 14.96 -29.35 25.94
CA CYS A 9 15.21 -28.71 24.64
C CYS A 9 14.01 -28.74 23.70
N ALA A 10 13.14 -29.74 23.83
CA ALA A 10 11.97 -29.89 22.95
C ALA A 10 10.87 -28.84 23.23
N LEU A 11 10.82 -28.30 24.44
CA LEU A 11 9.81 -27.31 24.82
C LEU A 11 10.15 -25.88 24.36
N LEU A 12 11.43 -25.59 24.07
CA LEU A 12 11.87 -24.27 23.63
C LEU A 12 11.62 -24.01 22.13
N CYS A 13 11.60 -25.06 21.30
CA CYS A 13 11.30 -24.93 19.87
C CYS A 13 9.80 -24.77 19.57
N LEU A 14 8.92 -25.12 20.52
CA LEU A 14 7.48 -25.05 20.32
C LEU A 14 6.92 -23.60 20.41
N PHE A 15 7.71 -22.64 20.91
CA PHE A 15 7.30 -21.24 21.04
C PHE A 15 7.75 -20.33 19.88
N CYS A 16 8.67 -20.79 19.02
CA CYS A 16 9.20 -20.00 17.91
C CYS A 16 8.44 -20.17 16.59
N ALA A 17 7.42 -21.03 16.56
CA ALA A 17 6.50 -21.14 15.42
C ALA A 17 5.34 -20.14 15.52
N PHE A 18 5.57 -18.93 16.06
CA PHE A 18 4.73 -17.78 15.73
C PHE A 18 4.97 -17.49 14.25
N THR A 19 4.34 -18.31 13.41
CA THR A 19 4.30 -18.13 11.97
C THR A 19 3.84 -16.71 11.75
N SER A 20 4.72 -15.90 11.16
CA SER A 20 4.30 -14.62 10.60
C SER A 20 3.17 -14.97 9.63
N LEU A 21 1.91 -14.69 9.98
CA LEU A 21 0.84 -14.74 8.98
C LEU A 21 1.26 -13.69 7.96
N SER A 22 1.80 -14.15 6.83
CA SER A 22 1.99 -13.30 5.67
C SER A 22 0.61 -12.81 5.28
N ARG A 23 0.25 -11.61 5.72
CA ARG A 23 -1.05 -11.03 5.43
C ARG A 23 -1.05 -10.69 3.95
N ALA A 24 -1.71 -11.52 3.15
CA ALA A 24 -1.85 -11.31 1.72
C ALA A 24 -2.47 -9.92 1.47
N ALA A 25 -2.03 -9.26 0.39
CA ALA A 25 -2.68 -8.05 -0.08
C ALA A 25 -4.16 -8.37 -0.35
N THR A 26 -5.05 -7.57 0.22
CA THR A 26 -6.49 -7.69 -0.02
C THR A 26 -6.86 -7.02 -1.35
N ASP A 27 -8.03 -7.35 -1.90
CA ASP A 27 -8.49 -6.79 -3.18
C ASP A 27 -8.89 -5.31 -3.05
N VAL A 28 -7.92 -4.41 -3.15
CA VAL A 28 -8.12 -2.96 -3.06
C VAL A 28 -8.17 -2.36 -4.45
N ARG A 29 -9.24 -1.61 -4.76
CA ARG A 29 -9.42 -0.95 -6.06
C ARG A 29 -9.84 0.50 -5.91
N ILE A 30 -9.38 1.34 -6.83
CA ILE A 30 -9.83 2.71 -7.02
C ILE A 30 -10.97 2.70 -8.05
N SER A 31 -12.02 3.47 -7.82
CA SER A 31 -13.20 3.57 -8.69
C SER A 31 -13.81 4.98 -8.64
N GLY A 32 -14.68 5.28 -9.60
CA GLY A 32 -15.20 6.63 -9.82
C GLY A 32 -14.18 7.55 -10.50
N ILE A 33 -14.40 8.86 -10.38
CA ILE A 33 -13.50 9.86 -10.95
C ILE A 33 -12.26 9.97 -10.06
N TRP A 34 -11.09 9.89 -10.67
CA TRP A 34 -9.80 10.16 -10.03
C TRP A 34 -9.07 11.24 -10.84
N SER A 35 -8.27 12.05 -10.16
CA SER A 35 -7.55 13.15 -10.79
C SER A 35 -6.31 13.52 -9.99
N TYR A 36 -5.44 14.30 -10.62
CA TYR A 36 -4.38 15.01 -9.94
C TYR A 36 -4.36 16.46 -10.43
N GLN A 37 -3.89 17.38 -9.58
CA GLN A 37 -3.69 18.77 -9.94
C GLN A 37 -2.35 19.26 -9.41
N TYR A 38 -1.52 19.82 -10.28
CA TYR A 38 -0.26 20.45 -9.89
C TYR A 38 -0.44 21.93 -9.60
N SER A 39 0.30 22.41 -8.60
CA SER A 39 0.47 23.83 -8.30
C SER A 39 1.89 24.06 -7.81
N GLY A 40 2.74 24.63 -8.67
CA GLY A 40 4.16 24.81 -8.38
C GLY A 40 4.86 23.49 -8.05
N SER A 41 5.34 23.37 -6.81
CA SER A 41 6.04 22.18 -6.30
C SER A 41 5.14 21.20 -5.53
N SER A 42 3.82 21.36 -5.60
CA SER A 42 2.87 20.49 -4.90
C SER A 42 1.83 19.89 -5.83
N VAL A 43 1.29 18.74 -5.41
CA VAL A 43 0.21 18.04 -6.11
C VAL A 43 -0.93 17.75 -5.15
N VAL A 44 -2.15 17.85 -5.65
CA VAL A 44 -3.35 17.30 -5.00
C VAL A 44 -3.76 16.05 -5.75
N LEU A 45 -3.86 14.91 -5.05
CA LEU A 45 -4.37 13.65 -5.57
C LEU A 45 -5.80 13.44 -5.07
N SER A 46 -6.69 13.08 -5.98
CA SER A 46 -8.12 12.86 -5.68
C SER A 46 -8.59 11.51 -6.20
N ALA A 47 -9.41 10.82 -5.42
CA ALA A 47 -10.07 9.59 -5.81
C ALA A 47 -11.51 9.55 -5.31
N GLY A 48 -12.45 9.27 -6.21
CA GLY A 48 -13.88 9.22 -5.88
C GLY A 48 -14.20 8.14 -4.85
N LYS A 49 -13.67 6.93 -5.03
CA LYS A 49 -13.83 5.83 -4.07
C LYS A 49 -12.67 4.85 -4.10
N ILE A 50 -12.21 4.44 -2.91
CA ILE A 50 -11.25 3.35 -2.71
C ILE A 50 -11.96 2.26 -1.90
N THR A 51 -12.03 1.05 -2.43
CA THR A 51 -12.76 -0.06 -1.78
C THR A 51 -11.85 -1.25 -1.60
N ASN A 52 -11.94 -1.89 -0.44
CA ASN A 52 -11.38 -3.21 -0.20
C ASN A 52 -12.50 -4.25 -0.37
N PHE A 53 -12.47 -4.99 -1.48
CA PHE A 53 -13.49 -5.99 -1.83
C PHE A 53 -13.27 -7.35 -1.16
N ALA A 54 -12.22 -7.52 -0.36
CA ALA A 54 -12.07 -8.75 0.43
C ALA A 54 -13.24 -8.91 1.42
N SER A 55 -13.71 -10.14 1.62
CA SER A 55 -14.79 -10.46 2.58
C SER A 55 -14.38 -10.32 4.05
N GLY A 56 -13.08 -10.17 4.31
CA GLY A 56 -12.50 -9.95 5.64
C GLY A 56 -11.04 -9.52 5.54
N GLY A 57 -10.39 -9.38 6.70
CA GLY A 57 -9.01 -8.90 6.76
C GLY A 57 -8.89 -7.38 6.56
N ASN A 58 -7.68 -6.91 6.28
CA ASN A 58 -7.35 -5.49 6.23
C ASN A 58 -6.19 -5.26 5.25
N SER A 59 -6.28 -4.17 4.49
CA SER A 59 -5.37 -3.84 3.39
C SER A 59 -3.92 -3.56 3.79
N GLY A 60 -3.65 -3.39 5.09
CA GLY A 60 -2.46 -2.66 5.52
C GLY A 60 -2.59 -1.17 5.21
N THR A 61 -1.55 -0.42 5.54
CA THR A 61 -1.50 1.03 5.30
C THR A 61 -1.53 1.28 3.80
N LEU A 62 -2.49 2.09 3.36
CA LEU A 62 -2.64 2.43 1.95
C LEU A 62 -1.82 3.68 1.62
N ARG A 63 -1.46 3.84 0.35
CA ARG A 63 -0.97 5.11 -0.19
C ARG A 63 -1.46 5.32 -1.62
N LEU A 64 -1.69 6.58 -1.97
CA LEU A 64 -1.79 7.01 -3.36
C LEU A 64 -0.41 7.45 -3.83
N GLU A 65 -0.04 7.00 -5.02
CA GLU A 65 1.20 7.38 -5.69
C GLU A 65 0.87 7.95 -7.05
N LEU A 66 1.55 9.02 -7.43
CA LEU A 66 1.56 9.52 -8.79
C LEU A 66 2.90 9.17 -9.43
N TRP A 67 2.86 8.72 -10.68
CA TRP A 67 4.04 8.27 -11.40
C TRP A 67 4.13 9.01 -12.73
N ALA A 68 5.34 9.43 -13.07
CA ALA A 68 5.70 9.95 -14.38
C ALA A 68 6.55 8.92 -15.12
N PHE A 69 6.17 8.62 -16.35
CA PHE A 69 6.82 7.64 -17.22
C PHE A 69 7.16 8.30 -18.56
N ASP A 70 8.25 7.86 -19.19
CA ASP A 70 8.64 8.34 -20.52
C ASP A 70 7.72 7.79 -21.62
N THR A 71 7.03 6.69 -21.34
CA THR A 71 6.05 6.03 -22.21
C THR A 71 4.71 5.85 -21.50
N PRO A 72 3.58 5.75 -22.23
CA PRO A 72 2.29 5.46 -21.62
C PRO A 72 2.29 4.20 -20.74
N TYR A 73 1.58 4.27 -19.61
CA TYR A 73 1.46 3.13 -18.71
C TYR A 73 0.74 1.95 -19.38
N ASN A 74 1.36 0.77 -19.36
CA ASN A 74 0.89 -0.43 -20.06
C ASN A 74 0.33 -1.52 -19.13
N GLY A 75 0.15 -1.21 -17.84
CA GLY A 75 -0.31 -2.18 -16.83
C GLY A 75 0.80 -3.01 -16.18
N GLY A 76 2.06 -2.85 -16.61
CA GLY A 76 3.22 -3.55 -16.06
C GLY A 76 4.22 -2.62 -15.38
N ALA A 77 5.16 -3.24 -14.65
CA ALA A 77 6.29 -2.52 -14.09
C ALA A 77 7.14 -1.91 -15.23
N GLN A 78 7.44 -0.62 -15.12
CA GLN A 78 8.28 0.11 -16.05
C GLN A 78 9.07 1.20 -15.31
N PRO A 79 10.25 1.60 -15.80
CA PRO A 79 11.04 2.65 -15.18
C PRO A 79 10.30 3.99 -15.24
N GLY A 80 10.35 4.75 -14.16
CA GLY A 80 9.70 6.05 -14.06
C GLY A 80 10.03 6.76 -12.75
N TYR A 81 9.52 7.97 -12.61
CA TYR A 81 9.70 8.79 -11.42
C TYR A 81 8.45 8.71 -10.56
N ARG A 82 8.60 8.18 -9.35
CA ARG A 82 7.55 8.28 -8.33
C ARG A 82 7.54 9.70 -7.78
N LEU A 83 6.43 10.37 -8.00
CA LEU A 83 6.14 11.72 -7.50
C LEU A 83 5.62 11.64 -6.06
N PRO A 84 5.23 12.77 -5.42
CA PRO A 84 4.81 12.76 -4.03
C PRO A 84 3.67 11.77 -3.77
N THR A 85 3.77 11.09 -2.62
CA THR A 85 2.82 10.05 -2.22
C THR A 85 1.96 10.55 -1.07
N TYR A 86 0.70 10.12 -1.03
CA TYR A 86 -0.22 10.41 0.07
C TYR A 86 -0.54 9.13 0.83
N GLN A 87 -0.12 9.04 2.09
CA GLN A 87 -0.40 7.90 2.96
C GLN A 87 -1.79 8.02 3.58
N MET A 88 -2.51 6.91 3.63
CA MET A 88 -3.83 6.77 4.23
C MET A 88 -3.82 5.66 5.26
N SER A 89 -4.83 5.67 6.14
CA SER A 89 -5.07 4.58 7.07
C SER A 89 -5.41 3.27 6.37
N THR A 90 -5.40 2.20 7.14
CA THR A 90 -5.79 0.89 6.66
C THR A 90 -7.28 0.80 6.33
N LEU A 91 -7.66 -0.05 5.38
CA LEU A 91 -9.04 -0.30 4.99
C LEU A 91 -9.42 -1.77 5.27
N ASN A 92 -10.42 -1.99 6.11
CA ASN A 92 -10.94 -3.32 6.38
C ASN A 92 -11.66 -3.90 5.15
N GLY A 93 -11.72 -5.22 5.05
CA GLY A 93 -12.52 -5.91 4.03
C GLY A 93 -13.97 -5.45 4.03
N GLY A 94 -14.57 -5.32 2.85
CA GLY A 94 -15.93 -4.81 2.63
C GLY A 94 -16.10 -3.31 2.86
N SER A 95 -15.05 -2.59 3.26
CA SER A 95 -15.11 -1.16 3.56
C SER A 95 -14.64 -0.29 2.40
N SER A 96 -15.05 0.98 2.41
CA SER A 96 -14.65 1.96 1.40
C SER A 96 -14.40 3.35 1.97
N LEU A 97 -13.44 4.06 1.38
CA LEU A 97 -13.25 5.50 1.51
C LEU A 97 -13.88 6.19 0.31
N THR A 98 -14.55 7.33 0.52
CA THR A 98 -15.15 8.14 -0.55
C THR A 98 -14.63 9.57 -0.51
N ASN A 99 -14.62 10.25 -1.66
CA ASN A 99 -14.16 11.63 -1.80
C ASN A 99 -12.76 11.85 -1.20
N VAL A 100 -11.84 10.94 -1.50
CA VAL A 100 -10.47 11.00 -1.00
C VAL A 100 -9.75 12.16 -1.66
N SER A 101 -9.12 13.01 -0.85
CA SER A 101 -8.23 14.07 -1.29
C SER A 101 -6.98 14.08 -0.41
N SER A 102 -5.81 14.19 -1.02
CA SER A 102 -4.55 14.28 -0.28
C SER A 102 -4.31 15.64 0.36
N GLY A 103 -5.08 16.66 -0.02
CA GLY A 103 -4.64 18.05 0.12
C GLY A 103 -3.36 18.31 -0.69
N SER A 104 -2.72 19.46 -0.47
CA SER A 104 -1.48 19.84 -1.15
C SER A 104 -0.30 19.05 -0.58
N VAL A 105 0.24 18.11 -1.37
CA VAL A 105 1.43 17.33 -1.00
C VAL A 105 2.63 17.84 -1.79
N ALA A 106 3.63 18.35 -1.08
CA ALA A 106 4.86 18.81 -1.69
C ALA A 106 5.72 17.62 -2.14
N GLY A 107 6.50 17.83 -3.19
CA GLY A 107 7.72 17.05 -3.33
C GLY A 107 8.50 17.29 -4.62
N THR A 108 9.27 16.28 -5.00
CA THR A 108 10.33 16.40 -5.98
C THR A 108 9.87 15.90 -7.33
N TYR A 109 10.08 16.72 -8.36
CA TYR A 109 9.73 16.42 -9.73
C TYR A 109 10.98 16.02 -10.52
N PRO A 110 10.84 15.20 -11.57
CA PRO A 110 11.94 14.96 -12.49
C PRO A 110 12.42 16.29 -13.09
N PRO A 111 13.68 16.36 -13.53
CA PRO A 111 14.18 17.50 -14.29
C PRO A 111 13.27 17.80 -15.48
N ASN A 112 13.19 19.08 -15.87
CA ASN A 112 12.53 19.44 -17.11
C ASN A 112 13.20 18.68 -18.27
N GLY A 113 12.39 18.12 -19.17
CA GLY A 113 12.90 17.49 -20.39
C GLY A 113 13.75 18.49 -21.17
N SER A 114 14.89 18.02 -21.69
CA SER A 114 15.79 18.81 -22.55
C SER A 114 15.32 18.81 -23.99
#